data_AF-A0A1C6JAE9-F1
#
_entry.id   AF-A0A1C6JAE9-F1
#
_cell.length_a   1.000
_cell.length_b   1.000
_cell.length_c   1.000
_cell.angle_alpha   90.00
_cell.angle_beta   90.00
_cell.angle_gamma   90.00
#
_symmetry.space_group_name_H-M   'P 1'
#
loop_
_entity.id
_entity.type
_entity.pdbx_description
1 polymer ?
#
loop_
_entity_poly.entity_id
_entity_poly.type
_entity_poly.pdbx_seq_one_letter_code
_entity_poly.pdbx_strand_id
1 'polypeptide(L)'
;MLDAKEIDVAIAELEYKDSSYSNYAKLASLYTIRDQMTRHADRGYERAYSAAPAALEEPTRVIRYGDSDFLRAVEGKDPAAVWDIMDELMDTLKVVNTRVYNSVMRKIDAV
;
A
#
# COMPACT_ATOMS: atom_id res chain seq x y z
N MET A 1 -5.44 -13.54 24.08
CA MET A 1 -4.76 -13.85 22.81
C MET A 1 -3.93 -12.62 22.51
N LEU A 2 -2.59 -12.73 22.39
CA LEU A 2 -1.75 -11.53 22.19
C LEU A 2 -2.19 -10.80 20.92
N ASP A 3 -2.64 -9.57 21.05
CA ASP A 3 -3.03 -8.70 19.94
C ASP A 3 -1.80 -7.97 19.39
N ALA A 4 -1.77 -7.69 18.09
CA ALA A 4 -0.65 -6.99 17.44
C ALA A 4 -0.39 -5.62 18.10
N LYS A 5 -1.48 -4.94 18.51
CA LYS A 5 -1.42 -3.67 19.24
C LYS A 5 -0.76 -3.79 20.62
N GLU A 6 -0.95 -4.89 21.32
CA GLU A 6 -0.33 -5.12 22.63
C GLU A 6 1.18 -5.30 22.49
N ILE A 7 1.63 -5.93 21.41
CA ILE A 7 3.06 -6.09 21.10
C ILE A 7 3.69 -4.72 20.77
N ASP A 8 3.02 -3.91 19.95
CA ASP A 8 3.56 -2.59 19.56
C ASP A 8 3.66 -1.64 20.77
N VAL A 9 2.67 -1.64 21.67
CA VAL A 9 2.73 -0.87 22.92
C VAL A 9 3.88 -1.35 23.80
N ALA A 10 4.06 -2.67 23.95
CA ALA A 10 5.15 -3.22 24.76
C ALA A 10 6.54 -2.92 24.18
N ILE A 11 6.68 -2.89 22.85
CA ILE A 11 7.91 -2.47 22.17
C ILE A 11 8.19 -0.99 22.49
N ALA A 12 7.21 -0.11 22.27
CA ALA A 12 7.37 1.33 22.51
C ALA A 12 7.75 1.65 23.97
N GLU A 13 7.15 0.94 24.93
CA GLU A 13 7.51 1.09 26.35
C GLU A 13 8.92 0.60 26.66
N LEU A 14 9.36 -0.51 26.06
CA LEU A 14 10.69 -1.07 26.29
C LEU A 14 11.79 -0.27 25.61
N GLU A 15 11.50 0.38 24.49
CA GLU A 15 12.42 1.28 23.79
C GLU A 15 12.68 2.58 24.55
N TYR A 16 11.69 3.05 25.31
CA TYR A 16 11.82 4.25 26.14
C TYR A 16 12.45 3.96 27.52
N LYS A 17 12.55 2.69 27.92
CA LYS A 17 13.18 2.27 29.18
C LYS A 17 14.71 2.19 29.05
N ASP A 18 15.38 2.20 30.20
CA ASP A 18 16.84 2.15 30.25
C ASP A 18 17.45 0.99 29.44
N SER A 19 18.59 1.30 28.83
CA SER A 19 19.38 0.38 28.00
C SER A 19 19.99 -0.72 28.86
N SER A 20 19.29 -1.85 28.97
CA SER A 20 19.76 -3.05 29.66
C SER A 20 19.69 -4.26 28.74
N TYR A 21 20.62 -5.19 28.92
CA TYR A 21 20.66 -6.44 28.16
C TYR A 21 19.35 -7.25 28.27
N SER A 22 18.73 -7.23 29.46
CA SER A 22 17.43 -7.86 29.68
C SER A 22 16.31 -7.23 28.85
N ASN A 23 16.32 -5.89 28.68
CA ASN A 23 15.35 -5.20 27.84
C ASN A 23 15.57 -5.49 26.36
N TYR A 24 16.84 -5.56 25.90
CA TYR A 24 17.13 -5.92 24.51
C TYR A 24 16.71 -7.36 24.16
N ALA A 25 16.91 -8.32 25.06
CA ALA A 25 16.46 -9.70 24.85
C ALA A 25 14.93 -9.78 24.72
N LYS A 26 14.20 -8.99 25.53
CA LYS A 26 12.74 -8.88 25.44
C LYS A 26 12.31 -8.21 24.13
N LEU A 27 12.96 -7.11 23.74
CA LEU A 27 12.69 -6.43 22.47
C LEU A 27 12.92 -7.37 21.28
N ALA A 28 14.04 -8.08 21.24
CA ALA A 28 14.33 -9.03 20.16
C ALA A 28 13.25 -10.11 20.04
N SER A 29 12.75 -10.60 21.18
CA SER A 29 11.65 -11.56 21.22
C SER A 29 10.35 -10.96 20.66
N LEU A 30 9.98 -9.75 21.08
CA LEU A 30 8.78 -9.05 20.59
C LEU A 30 8.86 -8.73 19.09
N TYR A 31 10.01 -8.26 18.61
CA TYR A 31 10.26 -8.03 17.19
C TYR A 31 10.15 -9.31 16.35
N THR A 32 10.65 -10.43 16.88
CA THR A 32 10.54 -11.74 16.22
C THR A 32 9.08 -12.19 16.13
N ILE A 33 8.31 -12.03 17.21
CA ILE A 33 6.88 -12.38 17.22
C ILE A 33 6.11 -11.51 16.22
N ARG A 34 6.37 -10.20 16.19
CA ARG A 34 5.76 -9.26 15.23
C ARG A 34 6.05 -9.65 13.78
N ASP A 35 7.31 -9.95 13.46
CA ASP A 35 7.71 -10.43 12.13
C ASP A 35 6.99 -11.72 11.74
N GLN A 36 6.86 -12.69 12.65
CA GLN A 36 6.09 -13.91 12.38
C GLN A 36 4.61 -13.61 12.15
N MET A 37 3.99 -12.73 12.94
CA MET A 37 2.58 -12.34 12.74
C MET A 37 2.36 -11.69 11.37
N THR A 38 3.25 -10.79 10.94
CA THR A 38 3.22 -10.19 9.60
C THR A 38 3.38 -11.24 8.51
N ARG A 39 4.39 -12.12 8.61
CA ARG A 39 4.59 -13.22 7.65
C ARG A 39 3.42 -14.18 7.59
N HIS A 40 2.73 -14.43 8.69
CA HIS A 40 1.52 -15.27 8.69
C HIS A 40 0.34 -14.58 8.01
N ALA A 41 0.21 -13.25 8.12
CA ALA A 41 -0.75 -12.48 7.33
C ALA A 41 -0.42 -12.54 5.83
N ASP A 42 0.86 -12.37 5.47
CA ASP A 42 1.34 -12.47 4.08
C ASP A 42 1.23 -13.88 3.50
N ARG A 43 1.43 -14.94 4.29
CA ARG A 43 1.19 -16.32 3.83
C ARG A 43 -0.29 -16.60 3.55
N GLY A 44 -1.22 -15.90 4.20
CA GLY A 44 -2.63 -15.90 3.83
C GLY A 44 -2.85 -15.30 2.45
N TYR A 45 -2.10 -14.24 2.13
CA TYR A 45 -2.05 -13.59 0.83
C TYR A 45 -1.40 -14.49 -0.26
N GLU A 46 -0.28 -15.16 0.04
CA GLU A 46 0.39 -16.11 -0.86
C GLU A 46 -0.42 -17.40 -1.10
N ARG A 47 -1.12 -17.93 -0.08
CA ARG A 47 -2.01 -19.09 -0.27
C ARG A 47 -3.23 -18.76 -1.12
N ALA A 48 -3.74 -17.53 -1.08
CA ALA A 48 -4.80 -17.08 -1.98
C ALA A 48 -4.32 -17.08 -3.45
N TYR A 49 -3.05 -16.76 -3.70
CA TYR A 49 -2.41 -16.88 -5.01
C TYR A 49 -2.16 -18.33 -5.46
N SER A 50 -1.89 -19.26 -4.52
CA SER A 50 -1.51 -20.64 -4.85
C SER A 50 -2.67 -21.63 -5.03
N ALA A 51 -3.92 -21.23 -4.73
CA ALA A 51 -5.10 -22.07 -4.90
C ALA A 51 -5.88 -21.81 -6.20
N ALA A 52 -5.49 -20.80 -6.99
CA ALA A 52 -6.03 -20.57 -8.32
C ALA A 52 -5.18 -21.38 -9.34
N PRO A 53 -5.79 -22.17 -10.24
CA PRO A 53 -5.05 -22.77 -11.33
C PRO A 53 -4.38 -21.65 -12.13
N ALA A 54 -3.13 -21.87 -12.52
CA ALA A 54 -2.32 -20.95 -13.31
C ALA A 54 -3.09 -20.50 -14.56
N ALA A 55 -3.83 -19.40 -14.43
CA ALA A 55 -4.42 -18.69 -15.54
C ALA A 55 -3.27 -17.89 -16.14
N LEU A 56 -2.91 -18.32 -17.35
CA LEU A 56 -2.16 -17.60 -18.36
C LEU A 56 -2.25 -16.08 -18.17
N GLU A 57 -1.10 -15.43 -18.21
CA GLU A 57 -0.89 -13.99 -18.29
C GLU A 57 -2.10 -13.25 -18.90
N GLU A 58 -3.00 -12.76 -18.05
CA GLU A 58 -3.92 -11.70 -18.41
C GLU A 58 -3.42 -10.43 -17.71
N PRO A 59 -3.20 -9.34 -18.46
CA PRO A 59 -2.76 -8.08 -17.86
C PRO A 59 -3.83 -7.67 -16.86
N THR A 60 -3.39 -7.50 -15.62
CA THR A 60 -4.08 -6.96 -14.45
C THR A 60 -5.38 -6.24 -14.85
N ARG A 61 -6.50 -6.97 -14.96
CA ARG A 61 -7.79 -6.36 -15.23
C ARG A 61 -8.11 -5.49 -14.03
N VAL A 62 -7.97 -4.21 -14.28
CA VAL A 62 -8.02 -3.11 -13.33
C VAL A 62 -9.21 -3.30 -12.40
N ILE A 63 -8.89 -3.35 -11.11
CA ILE A 63 -9.80 -3.29 -9.98
C ILE A 63 -10.83 -2.19 -10.25
N ARG A 64 -12.12 -2.46 -10.00
CA ARG A 64 -13.21 -1.51 -10.24
C ARG A 64 -13.08 -0.31 -9.31
N TYR A 65 -12.32 0.70 -9.72
CA TYR A 65 -12.16 1.95 -8.97
C TYR A 65 -13.35 2.86 -9.30
N GLY A 66 -14.30 3.03 -8.37
CA GLY A 66 -15.33 4.09 -8.40
C GLY A 66 -16.34 4.09 -9.58
N ASP A 67 -17.33 4.99 -9.50
CA ASP A 67 -18.45 5.08 -10.46
C ASP A 67 -18.31 6.22 -11.49
N SER A 68 -17.15 6.89 -11.55
CA SER A 68 -16.97 8.01 -12.48
C SER A 68 -16.90 7.54 -13.94
N ASP A 69 -17.39 8.37 -14.87
CA ASP A 69 -17.34 8.06 -16.30
C ASP A 69 -15.90 7.83 -16.80
N PHE A 70 -14.93 8.56 -16.24
CA PHE A 70 -13.51 8.34 -16.49
C PHE A 70 -13.08 6.91 -16.12
N LEU A 71 -13.41 6.45 -14.91
CA LEU A 71 -12.98 5.13 -14.43
C LEU A 71 -13.69 3.98 -15.17
N ARG A 72 -14.94 4.18 -15.59
CA ARG A 72 -15.63 3.24 -16.48
C ARG A 72 -14.98 3.16 -17.86
N ALA A 73 -14.48 4.28 -18.38
CA ALA A 73 -13.75 4.29 -19.65
C ALA A 73 -12.37 3.63 -19.57
N VAL A 74 -11.74 3.67 -18.39
CA VAL A 74 -10.46 3.01 -18.08
C VAL A 74 -10.61 1.50 -17.89
N GLU A 75 -11.82 1.01 -17.59
CA GLU A 75 -12.08 -0.42 -17.37
C GLU A 75 -11.67 -1.26 -18.59
N GLY A 76 -10.78 -2.23 -18.37
CA GLY A 76 -10.26 -3.11 -19.43
C GLY A 76 -9.26 -2.45 -20.39
N LYS A 77 -8.78 -1.23 -20.10
CA LYS A 77 -7.69 -0.59 -20.83
C LYS A 77 -6.34 -0.89 -20.17
N ASP A 78 -5.27 -0.80 -20.97
CA ASP A 78 -3.91 -0.91 -20.47
C ASP A 78 -3.60 0.25 -19.50
N PRO A 79 -3.24 -0.04 -18.23
CA PRO A 79 -2.93 0.99 -17.25
C PRO A 79 -1.79 1.92 -17.66
N ALA A 80 -0.76 1.40 -18.35
CA ALA A 80 0.38 2.21 -18.76
C ALA A 80 -0.05 3.28 -19.77
N ALA A 81 -0.77 2.86 -20.82
CA ALA A 81 -1.32 3.79 -21.81
C ALA A 81 -2.29 4.83 -21.20
N VAL A 82 -3.06 4.46 -20.17
CA VAL A 82 -3.95 5.40 -19.48
C VAL A 82 -3.16 6.43 -18.66
N TRP A 83 -2.07 6.01 -18.00
CA TRP A 83 -1.20 6.93 -17.27
C TRP A 83 -0.50 7.93 -18.18
N ASP A 84 -0.06 7.52 -19.37
CA ASP A 84 0.53 8.43 -20.37
C ASP A 84 -0.47 9.54 -20.78
N ILE A 85 -1.74 9.18 -21.00
CA ILE A 85 -2.81 10.15 -21.31
C ILE A 85 -3.04 11.12 -20.13
N MET A 86 -2.99 10.61 -18.90
CA MET A 86 -3.15 11.45 -17.71
C MET A 86 -1.97 12.41 -17.53
N ASP A 87 -0.76 12.00 -17.87
CA ASP A 87 0.43 12.85 -17.86
C ASP A 87 0.32 13.99 -18.89
N GLU A 88 -0.09 13.67 -20.13
CA GLU A 88 -0.35 14.68 -21.17
C GLU A 88 -1.44 15.68 -20.77
N LEU A 89 -2.52 15.19 -20.12
CA LEU A 89 -3.56 16.05 -19.55
C LEU A 89 -2.96 16.99 -18.50
N MET A 90 -2.09 16.51 -17.62
CA MET A 90 -1.46 17.32 -16.58
C MET A 90 -0.52 18.37 -17.15
N ASP A 91 0.23 18.06 -18.21
CA ASP A 91 1.03 19.04 -18.96
C ASP A 91 0.18 20.13 -19.59
N THR A 92 -0.95 19.74 -20.20
CA THR A 92 -1.91 20.70 -20.77
C THR A 92 -2.50 21.60 -19.68
N LEU A 93 -2.90 21.02 -18.54
CA LEU A 93 -3.44 21.78 -17.41
C LEU A 93 -2.42 22.77 -16.84
N LYS A 94 -1.14 22.42 -16.81
CA LYS A 94 -0.08 23.30 -16.33
C LYS A 94 -0.01 24.60 -17.13
N VAL A 95 -0.22 24.52 -18.45
CA VAL A 95 -0.19 25.66 -19.38
C VAL A 95 -1.51 26.44 -19.39
N VAL A 96 -2.64 25.73 -19.50
CA VAL A 96 -3.96 26.35 -19.71
C VAL A 96 -4.60 26.81 -18.41
N ASN A 97 -4.37 26.09 -17.30
CA ASN A 97 -4.95 26.42 -15.99
C ASN A 97 -4.09 25.93 -14.82
N THR A 98 -3.03 26.69 -14.55
CA THR A 98 -2.05 26.38 -13.49
C THR A 98 -2.70 26.28 -12.10
N ARG A 99 -3.83 26.96 -11.85
CA ARG A 99 -4.55 26.86 -10.57
C ARG A 99 -5.11 25.45 -10.35
N VAL A 100 -5.70 24.85 -11.38
CA VAL A 100 -6.24 23.47 -11.31
C VAL A 100 -5.10 22.47 -11.18
N TYR A 101 -4.05 22.62 -11.99
CA TYR A 101 -2.82 21.81 -11.88
C TYR A 101 -2.26 21.80 -10.45
N ASN A 102 -2.02 22.98 -9.87
CA ASN A 102 -1.49 23.11 -8.51
C ASN A 102 -2.43 22.50 -7.45
N SER A 103 -3.75 22.58 -7.67
CA SER A 103 -4.72 21.95 -6.76
C SER A 103 -4.66 20.42 -6.81
N VAL A 104 -4.39 19.83 -7.97
CA VAL A 104 -4.18 18.39 -8.13
C VAL A 104 -2.85 17.97 -7.49
N MET A 105 -1.76 18.69 -7.79
CA MET A 105 -0.44 18.39 -7.20
C MET A 105 -0.47 18.41 -5.68
N ARG A 106 -1.11 19.41 -5.06
CA ARG A 106 -1.27 19.46 -3.60
C ARG A 106 -2.08 18.29 -3.03
N LYS A 107 -3.04 17.76 -3.78
CA LYS A 107 -3.80 16.55 -3.37
C LYS A 107 -2.91 15.31 -3.44
N ILE A 108 -2.02 15.22 -4.44
CA ILE A 108 -1.05 14.13 -4.58
C ILE A 108 -0.03 14.18 -3.44
N ASP A 109 0.51 15.36 -3.13
CA ASP A 109 1.48 15.54 -2.03
C ASP A 109 0.91 15.19 -0.64
N ALA A 110 -0.42 15.10 -0.52
CA ALA A 110 -1.13 14.81 0.72
C ALA A 110 -1.47 13.32 0.90
N VAL A 111 -1.13 12.46 -0.07
CA VAL A 111 -1.32 11.00 -0.01
C VAL A 111 0.01 10.34 0.34
#